data_AF-A0A0X7BBK8-F1
#
_entry.id   AF-A0A0X7BBK8-F1
#
_cell.length_a   1.000
_cell.length_b   1.000
_cell.length_c   1.000
_cell.angle_alpha   90.00
_cell.angle_beta   90.00
_cell.angle_gamma   90.00
#
_symmetry.space_group_name_H-M   'P 1'
#
loop_
_entity.id
_entity.type
_entity.pdbx_description
1 polymer ?
#
loop_
_entity_poly.entity_id
_entity_poly.type
_entity_poly.pdbx_seq_one_letter_code
_entity_poly.pdbx_strand_id
1 'polypeptide(L)'
;MKNSIIYILFVLTATLVLLNRYTPLYINNSVLHFIVLFIAASSFVIIVGHLLGKLKSNKSILLTFLIIGILCFGKAFFTWEGDWKTQTVVYKNMQNGNNTIEQQLKASRFAFGYRKRIIERLKVMPLIDWTTDIDTSNLDQTKWQKVDLNINEMNLPQSNFE
;
A
#
# COMPACT_ATOMS: atom_id res chain seq x y z
N MET A 1 -0.50 31.64 -6.58
CA MET A 1 -1.33 30.55 -6.02
C MET A 1 -1.43 29.30 -6.90
N LYS A 2 -1.39 29.35 -8.24
CA LYS A 2 -1.53 28.14 -9.09
C LYS A 2 -0.38 27.12 -9.01
N ASN A 3 0.85 27.55 -8.75
CA ASN A 3 2.00 26.62 -8.70
C ASN A 3 2.21 25.98 -7.32
N SER A 4 1.71 26.57 -6.23
CA SER A 4 1.96 26.04 -4.87
C SER A 4 1.33 24.66 -4.65
N ILE A 5 0.21 24.38 -5.33
CA ILE A 5 -0.51 23.10 -5.22
C ILE A 5 0.36 21.94 -5.69
N ILE A 6 1.14 22.09 -6.77
CA ILE A 6 1.95 20.98 -7.29
C ILE A 6 3.09 20.60 -6.34
N TYR A 7 3.66 21.58 -5.63
CA TYR A 7 4.69 21.34 -4.62
C TYR A 7 4.11 20.64 -3.40
N ILE A 8 2.92 21.08 -2.94
CA ILE A 8 2.23 20.43 -1.81
C ILE A 8 1.89 18.98 -2.18
N LEU A 9 1.31 18.75 -3.37
CA LEU A 9 1.02 17.40 -3.86
C LEU A 9 2.27 16.54 -3.94
N PHE A 10 3.37 17.09 -4.47
CA PHE A 10 4.65 16.39 -4.53
C PHE A 10 5.14 16.00 -3.15
N VAL A 11 5.22 16.94 -2.21
CA VAL A 11 5.72 16.67 -0.85
C VAL A 11 4.87 15.60 -0.16
N LEU A 12 3.54 15.73 -0.20
CA LEU A 12 2.65 14.76 0.45
C LEU A 12 2.78 13.37 -0.16
N THR A 13 2.71 13.26 -1.50
CA THR A 13 2.73 11.96 -2.17
C THR A 13 4.11 11.33 -2.16
N ALA A 14 5.18 12.11 -2.34
CA ALA A 14 6.55 11.60 -2.23
C ALA A 14 6.84 11.11 -0.81
N THR A 15 6.42 11.86 0.22
CA THR A 15 6.55 11.41 1.62
C THR A 15 5.82 10.09 1.82
N LEU A 16 4.58 9.97 1.32
CA LEU A 16 3.81 8.73 1.45
C LEU A 16 4.45 7.54 0.70
N VAL A 17 5.01 7.75 -0.49
CA VAL A 17 5.79 6.72 -1.22
C VAL A 17 7.00 6.28 -0.39
N LEU A 18 7.76 7.25 0.16
CA LEU A 18 8.96 6.97 0.94
C LEU A 18 8.63 6.24 2.24
N LEU A 19 7.59 6.67 2.97
CA LEU A 19 7.12 6.00 4.18
C LEU A 19 6.68 4.57 3.86
N ASN A 20 5.87 4.38 2.82
CA ASN A 20 5.44 3.05 2.38
C ASN A 20 6.61 2.12 1.97
N ARG A 21 7.73 2.70 1.51
CA ARG A 21 8.89 1.94 1.05
C ARG A 21 9.88 1.60 2.17
N TYR A 22 10.08 2.52 3.12
CA TYR A 22 11.18 2.46 4.08
C TYR A 22 10.73 2.31 5.54
N THR A 23 9.42 2.34 5.80
CA THR A 23 8.86 2.17 7.14
C THR A 23 7.78 1.07 7.14
N PRO A 24 7.31 0.65 8.32
CA PRO A 24 6.20 -0.30 8.43
C PRO A 24 4.83 0.25 7.99
N LEU A 25 4.73 1.54 7.64
CA LEU A 25 3.53 2.10 7.02
C LEU A 25 3.28 1.37 5.69
N TYR A 26 2.06 0.92 5.46
CA TYR A 26 1.69 0.11 4.32
C TYR A 26 0.38 0.61 3.68
N ILE A 27 0.43 0.93 2.39
CA ILE A 27 -0.75 1.24 1.58
C ILE A 27 -1.38 -0.08 1.15
N ASN A 28 -2.52 -0.43 1.73
CA ASN A 28 -3.12 -1.76 1.58
C ASN A 28 -3.95 -1.95 0.29
N ASN A 29 -3.97 -0.94 -0.56
CA ASN A 29 -4.73 -0.90 -1.79
C ASN A 29 -3.83 -0.52 -2.98
N SER A 30 -3.72 -1.43 -3.95
CA SER A 30 -2.89 -1.23 -5.14
C SER A 30 -3.30 -0.01 -5.97
N VAL A 31 -4.60 0.32 -6.04
CA VAL A 31 -5.06 1.50 -6.80
C VAL A 31 -4.60 2.78 -6.13
N LEU A 32 -4.75 2.88 -4.81
CA LEU A 32 -4.25 4.03 -4.04
C LEU A 32 -2.73 4.15 -4.17
N HIS A 33 -2.01 3.04 -4.02
CA HIS A 33 -0.56 3.03 -4.18
C HIS A 33 -0.15 3.53 -5.58
N PHE A 34 -0.88 3.13 -6.63
CA PHE A 34 -0.64 3.59 -8.00
C PHE A 34 -0.86 5.08 -8.15
N ILE A 35 -2.00 5.60 -7.65
CA ILE A 35 -2.35 7.02 -7.71
C ILE A 35 -1.29 7.86 -7.00
N VAL A 36 -0.87 7.45 -5.81
CA VAL A 36 0.15 8.14 -5.01
C VAL A 36 1.49 8.18 -5.75
N LEU A 37 1.93 7.05 -6.30
CA LEU A 37 3.16 6.98 -7.09
C LEU A 37 3.08 7.85 -8.36
N PHE A 38 1.97 7.78 -9.08
CA PHE A 38 1.75 8.54 -10.31
C PHE A 38 1.76 10.05 -10.05
N ILE A 39 1.08 10.52 -9.01
CA ILE A 39 1.07 11.94 -8.62
C ILE A 39 2.48 12.37 -8.19
N ALA A 40 3.18 11.58 -7.38
CA ALA A 40 4.54 11.89 -6.94
C ALA A 40 5.51 12.02 -8.13
N ALA A 41 5.50 11.06 -9.05
CA ALA A 41 6.35 11.08 -10.23
C ALA A 41 5.99 12.23 -11.19
N SER A 42 4.70 12.44 -11.44
CA SER A 42 4.23 13.49 -12.37
C SER A 42 4.55 14.88 -11.85
N SER A 43 4.25 15.14 -10.58
CA SER A 43 4.55 16.42 -9.94
C SER A 43 6.06 16.69 -9.91
N PHE A 44 6.89 15.69 -9.61
CA PHE A 44 8.35 15.81 -9.67
C PHE A 44 8.85 16.25 -11.05
N VAL A 45 8.45 15.55 -12.12
CA VAL A 45 8.90 15.86 -13.48
C VAL A 45 8.44 17.24 -13.92
N ILE A 46 7.22 17.65 -13.56
CA ILE A 46 6.72 19.00 -13.87
C ILE A 46 7.51 20.07 -13.11
N ILE A 47 7.80 19.85 -11.81
CA ILE A 47 8.61 20.77 -11.01
C ILE A 47 10.00 20.94 -11.62
N VAL A 48 10.69 19.84 -11.93
CA VAL A 48 12.01 19.87 -12.60
C VAL A 48 11.92 20.56 -13.96
N GLY A 49 10.88 20.26 -14.75
CA GLY A 49 10.65 20.90 -16.04
C GLY A 49 10.49 22.41 -15.92
N HIS A 50 9.72 22.89 -14.95
CA HIS A 50 9.57 24.33 -14.66
C HIS A 50 10.89 24.98 -14.24
N LEU A 51 11.69 24.32 -13.38
CA LEU A 51 13.00 24.81 -12.95
C LEU A 51 13.97 24.97 -14.14
N LEU A 52 13.89 24.06 -15.11
CA LEU A 52 14.68 24.11 -16.35
C LEU A 52 14.08 25.04 -17.43
N GLY A 53 13.01 25.77 -17.11
CA GLY A 53 12.31 26.64 -18.05
C GLY A 53 11.57 25.92 -19.18
N LYS A 54 11.36 24.59 -19.06
CA LYS A 54 10.61 23.73 -19.99
C LYS A 54 9.19 23.46 -19.46
N LEU A 55 8.41 22.66 -20.19
CA LEU A 55 7.05 22.20 -19.82
C LEU A 55 6.03 23.31 -19.50
N LYS A 56 6.13 24.47 -20.14
CA LYS A 56 5.22 25.61 -19.92
C LYS A 56 3.87 25.49 -20.66
N SER A 57 3.77 24.62 -21.66
CA SER A 57 2.55 24.46 -22.46
C SER A 57 1.66 23.34 -21.93
N ASN A 58 0.33 23.54 -21.98
CA ASN A 58 -0.65 22.52 -21.58
C ASN A 58 -0.49 21.21 -22.39
N LYS A 59 -0.14 21.29 -23.67
CA LYS A 59 0.10 20.12 -24.53
C LYS A 59 1.32 19.31 -24.04
N SER A 60 2.40 20.01 -23.67
CA SER A 60 3.61 19.38 -23.14
C SER A 60 3.34 18.71 -21.79
N ILE A 61 2.60 19.39 -20.91
CA ILE A 61 2.22 18.84 -19.60
C ILE A 61 1.34 17.58 -19.77
N LEU A 62 0.35 17.63 -20.67
CA LEU A 62 -0.52 16.48 -20.96
C LEU A 62 0.29 15.29 -21.50
N LEU A 63 1.22 15.54 -22.42
CA LEU A 63 2.11 14.50 -22.95
C LEU A 63 2.99 13.91 -21.85
N THR A 64 3.52 14.74 -20.94
CA THR A 64 4.28 14.29 -19.77
C THR A 64 3.45 13.38 -18.87
N PHE A 65 2.20 13.74 -18.56
CA PHE A 65 1.31 12.88 -17.78
C PHE A 65 1.06 11.52 -18.46
N LEU A 66 0.87 11.51 -19.78
CA LEU A 66 0.68 10.26 -20.53
C LEU A 66 1.91 9.35 -20.44
N ILE A 67 3.10 9.91 -20.67
CA ILE A 67 4.37 9.17 -20.61
C ILE A 67 4.60 8.61 -19.21
N ILE A 68 4.43 9.44 -18.17
CA ILE A 68 4.62 9.00 -16.78
C ILE A 68 3.57 7.96 -16.40
N GLY A 69 2.32 8.10 -16.87
CA GLY A 69 1.27 7.12 -16.66
C GLY A 69 1.66 5.75 -17.20
N ILE A 70 2.18 5.69 -18.42
CA ILE A 70 2.67 4.46 -19.05
C ILE A 70 3.84 3.86 -18.24
N LEU A 71 4.80 4.67 -17.82
CA LEU A 71 5.96 4.20 -17.04
C LEU A 71 5.55 3.68 -15.65
N CYS A 72 4.70 4.40 -14.94
CA CYS A 72 4.15 3.98 -13.66
C CYS A 72 3.33 2.70 -13.80
N PHE A 73 2.52 2.59 -14.87
CA PHE A 73 1.72 1.40 -15.13
C PHE A 73 2.62 0.20 -15.42
N GLY A 74 3.63 0.35 -16.27
CA GLY A 74 4.61 -0.70 -16.53
C GLY A 74 5.28 -1.16 -15.23
N LYS A 75 5.76 -0.21 -14.41
CA LYS A 75 6.36 -0.55 -13.10
C LYS A 75 5.38 -1.32 -12.21
N ALA A 76 4.15 -0.84 -12.04
CA ALA A 76 3.15 -1.51 -11.22
C ALA A 76 2.78 -2.89 -11.79
N PHE A 77 2.66 -3.02 -13.10
CA PHE A 77 2.33 -4.27 -13.77
C PHE A 77 3.38 -5.36 -13.54
N PHE A 78 4.66 -5.01 -13.66
CA PHE A 78 5.75 -5.98 -13.51
C PHE A 78 6.18 -6.23 -12.07
N THR A 79 6.04 -5.24 -11.18
CA THR A 79 6.59 -5.34 -9.82
C THR A 79 5.54 -5.58 -8.73
N TRP A 80 4.28 -5.21 -8.97
CA TRP A 80 3.24 -5.36 -7.95
C TRP A 80 2.46 -6.65 -8.17
N GLU A 81 2.36 -7.43 -7.10
CA GLU A 81 1.49 -8.58 -7.01
C GLU A 81 0.07 -8.14 -6.56
N GLY A 82 -0.80 -9.08 -6.19
CA GLY A 82 -2.10 -8.73 -5.62
C GLY A 82 -1.98 -7.96 -4.30
N ASP A 83 -3.10 -7.40 -3.84
CA ASP A 83 -3.17 -6.87 -2.48
C ASP A 83 -3.10 -8.00 -1.46
N TRP A 84 -2.47 -7.76 -0.32
CA TRP A 84 -2.63 -8.61 0.85
C TRP A 84 -4.07 -8.52 1.34
N LYS A 85 -4.67 -9.69 1.59
CA LYS A 85 -6.06 -9.83 2.05
C LYS A 85 -6.12 -10.67 3.31
N THR A 86 -6.87 -10.18 4.28
CA THR A 86 -7.08 -10.83 5.57
C THR A 86 -7.93 -12.08 5.40
N GLN A 87 -7.41 -13.22 5.83
CA GLN A 87 -8.20 -14.46 5.86
C GLN A 87 -8.70 -14.73 7.27
N THR A 88 -7.82 -14.59 8.26
CA THR A 88 -8.15 -14.86 9.65
C THR A 88 -7.52 -13.81 10.55
N VAL A 89 -8.31 -13.24 11.46
CA VAL A 89 -7.79 -12.47 12.59
C VAL A 89 -7.53 -13.47 13.70
N VAL A 90 -6.25 -13.76 13.97
CA VAL A 90 -5.83 -14.78 14.94
C VAL A 90 -5.93 -14.20 16.35
N TYR A 91 -5.44 -12.98 16.54
CA TYR A 91 -5.50 -12.26 17.81
C TYR A 91 -6.02 -10.85 17.64
N LYS A 92 -6.66 -10.35 18.68
CA LYS A 92 -7.05 -8.95 18.83
C LYS A 92 -6.39 -8.37 20.07
N ASN A 93 -5.90 -7.15 19.96
CA ASN A 93 -5.37 -6.45 21.12
C ASN A 93 -6.51 -6.06 22.06
N MET A 94 -6.35 -6.30 23.36
CA MET A 94 -7.39 -6.07 24.36
C MET A 94 -7.63 -4.59 24.66
N GLN A 95 -6.62 -3.73 24.44
CA GLN A 95 -6.70 -2.30 24.71
C GLN A 95 -7.03 -1.47 23.46
N ASN A 96 -6.57 -1.91 22.29
CA ASN A 96 -6.77 -1.22 21.03
C ASN A 96 -7.39 -2.15 19.98
N GLY A 97 -8.70 -2.03 19.75
CA GLY A 97 -9.42 -2.84 18.78
C GLY A 97 -9.00 -2.68 17.32
N ASN A 98 -8.24 -1.63 16.98
CA ASN A 98 -7.67 -1.42 15.65
C ASN A 98 -6.33 -2.14 15.45
N ASN A 99 -5.77 -2.73 16.51
CA ASN A 99 -4.54 -3.52 16.44
C ASN A 99 -4.86 -5.01 16.51
N THR A 100 -4.48 -5.75 15.47
CA THR A 100 -4.81 -7.16 15.27
C THR A 100 -3.59 -7.94 14.81
N ILE A 101 -3.57 -9.24 15.08
CA ILE A 101 -2.63 -10.17 14.43
C ILE A 101 -3.40 -10.97 13.41
N GLU A 102 -2.95 -10.90 12.16
CA GLU A 102 -3.71 -11.37 11.01
C GLU A 102 -2.91 -12.33 10.16
N GLN A 103 -3.55 -13.43 9.79
CA GLN A 103 -3.12 -14.26 8.70
C GLN A 103 -3.63 -13.66 7.39
N GLN A 104 -2.69 -13.24 6.55
CA GLN A 104 -2.98 -12.63 5.27
C GLN A 104 -2.48 -13.51 4.13
N LEU A 105 -3.25 -13.52 3.05
CA LEU A 105 -2.87 -14.13 1.78
C LEU A 105 -2.70 -13.06 0.71
N LYS A 106 -1.82 -13.34 -0.26
CA LYS A 106 -1.66 -12.53 -1.46
C LYS A 106 -1.51 -13.43 -2.67
N ALA A 107 -2.29 -13.18 -3.71
CA ALA A 107 -2.16 -13.88 -4.98
C ALA A 107 -0.88 -13.43 -5.69
N SER A 108 -0.13 -14.41 -6.21
CA SER A 108 0.99 -14.13 -7.11
C SER A 108 0.47 -13.91 -8.53
N ARG A 109 0.99 -12.91 -9.24
CA ARG A 109 0.60 -12.63 -10.63
C ARG A 109 1.20 -13.62 -11.63
N PHE A 110 2.40 -14.10 -11.36
CA PHE A 110 3.18 -14.96 -12.27
C PHE A 110 3.49 -16.35 -11.68
N ALA A 111 2.82 -16.73 -10.58
CA ALA A 111 2.94 -18.06 -10.01
C ALA A 111 1.56 -18.57 -9.58
N PHE A 112 1.36 -19.87 -9.70
CA PHE A 112 0.17 -20.52 -9.17
C PHE A 112 0.27 -20.60 -7.64
N GLY A 113 -0.76 -20.12 -6.94
CA GLY A 113 -0.87 -20.18 -5.48
C GLY A 113 -0.85 -18.82 -4.79
N TYR A 114 -0.79 -18.89 -3.45
CA TYR A 114 -0.86 -17.72 -2.58
C TYR A 114 0.39 -17.63 -1.71
N ARG A 115 0.90 -16.41 -1.52
CA ARG A 115 1.85 -16.13 -0.45
C ARG A 115 1.06 -15.95 0.85
N LYS A 116 1.54 -16.56 1.93
CA LYS A 116 0.96 -16.44 3.27
C LYS A 116 1.92 -15.67 4.18
N ARG A 117 1.37 -14.82 5.05
CA ARG A 117 2.11 -14.19 6.14
C ARG A 117 1.22 -14.04 7.38
N ILE A 118 1.86 -13.93 8.54
CA ILE A 118 1.20 -13.54 9.79
C ILE A 118 1.87 -12.24 10.23
N ILE A 119 1.08 -11.19 10.43
CA ILE A 119 1.58 -9.86 10.79
C ILE A 119 0.77 -9.24 11.91
N GLU A 120 1.38 -8.36 12.69
CA GLU A 120 0.67 -7.39 13.50
C GLU A 120 0.26 -6.21 12.60
N ARG A 121 -1.04 -5.90 12.57
CA ARG A 121 -1.62 -4.83 11.78
C ARG A 121 -2.30 -3.84 12.71
N LEU A 122 -1.78 -2.62 12.76
CA LEU A 122 -2.49 -1.47 13.29
C LEU A 122 -3.16 -0.71 12.14
N LYS A 123 -4.49 -0.72 12.13
CA LYS A 123 -5.26 0.08 11.16
C LYS A 123 -5.17 1.56 11.54
N VAL A 124 -4.39 2.33 10.78
CA VAL A 124 -4.19 3.76 11.04
C VAL A 124 -5.37 4.56 10.48
N MET A 125 -5.74 4.31 9.22
CA MET A 125 -6.88 4.94 8.56
C MET A 125 -7.37 4.06 7.41
N PRO A 126 -8.50 4.37 6.75
CA PRO A 126 -8.91 3.64 5.57
C PRO A 126 -7.77 3.57 4.54
N LEU A 127 -7.47 2.36 4.08
CA LEU A 127 -6.46 2.05 3.06
C LEU A 127 -4.97 2.19 3.48
N ILE A 128 -4.69 2.57 4.73
CA ILE A 128 -3.33 2.72 5.25
C ILE A 128 -3.23 2.02 6.61
N ASP A 129 -2.31 1.07 6.67
CA ASP A 129 -2.03 0.27 7.85
C ASP A 129 -0.59 0.49 8.30
N TRP A 130 -0.30 0.18 9.56
CA TRP A 130 1.05 -0.01 10.05
C TRP A 130 1.24 -1.50 10.30
N THR A 131 2.15 -2.13 9.56
CA THR A 131 2.31 -3.59 9.55
C THR A 131 3.69 -3.99 10.05
N THR A 132 3.72 -4.78 11.12
CA THR A 132 4.97 -5.30 11.70
C THR A 132 4.98 -6.81 11.59
N ASP A 133 6.12 -7.38 11.19
CA ASP A 133 6.31 -8.82 11.27
C ASP A 133 6.35 -9.24 12.75
N ILE A 134 5.65 -10.32 13.08
CA ILE A 134 5.51 -10.79 14.46
C ILE A 134 5.79 -12.28 14.56
N ASP A 135 6.51 -12.66 15.60
CA ASP A 135 6.66 -14.05 16.00
C ASP A 135 5.56 -14.40 17.01
N THR A 136 4.67 -15.30 16.61
CA THR A 136 3.54 -15.73 17.43
C THR A 136 3.91 -16.76 18.50
N SER A 137 5.16 -17.27 18.51
CA SER A 137 5.60 -18.25 19.50
C SER A 137 5.73 -17.68 20.92
N ASN A 138 5.97 -16.37 21.05
CA ASN A 138 6.20 -15.68 22.32
C ASN A 138 5.27 -14.46 22.50
N LEU A 139 3.97 -14.67 22.30
CA LEU A 139 2.98 -13.59 22.44
C LEU A 139 2.66 -13.27 23.91
N ASP A 140 2.66 -11.98 24.23
CA ASP A 140 2.23 -11.45 25.51
C ASP A 140 0.71 -11.62 25.68
N GLN A 141 0.31 -12.66 26.41
CA GLN A 141 -1.10 -12.99 26.66
C GLN A 141 -1.82 -11.92 27.48
N THR A 142 -1.10 -11.00 28.13
CA THR A 142 -1.71 -9.86 28.86
C THR A 142 -2.17 -8.74 27.94
N LYS A 143 -1.78 -8.78 26.65
CA LYS A 143 -2.16 -7.77 25.64
C LYS A 143 -3.04 -8.34 24.53
N TRP A 144 -2.91 -9.62 24.25
CA TRP A 144 -3.52 -10.27 23.09
C TRP A 144 -4.54 -11.31 23.50
N GLN A 145 -5.75 -11.17 22.97
CA GLN A 145 -6.81 -12.17 23.07
C GLN A 145 -6.89 -12.95 21.78
N LYS A 146 -6.83 -14.29 21.86
CA LYS A 146 -7.05 -15.16 20.70
C LYS A 146 -8.52 -15.14 20.31
N VAL A 147 -8.82 -14.93 19.04
CA VAL A 147 -10.20 -14.82 18.53
C VAL A 147 -10.49 -15.72 17.33
N ASP A 148 -9.47 -16.10 16.54
CA ASP A 148 -9.58 -17.00 15.38
C ASP A 148 -10.77 -16.66 14.45
N LEU A 149 -10.98 -15.37 14.19
CA LEU A 149 -12.11 -14.88 13.40
C LEU A 149 -11.83 -15.00 11.90
N ASN A 150 -12.61 -15.83 11.20
CA ASN A 150 -12.51 -15.99 9.76
C ASN A 150 -13.23 -14.85 9.01
N ILE A 151 -12.47 -14.07 8.24
CA ILE A 151 -12.97 -12.97 7.42
C ILE A 151 -13.07 -13.38 5.94
N ASN A 152 -12.11 -14.17 5.46
CA ASN A 152 -12.02 -14.62 4.07
C ASN A 152 -12.22 -13.50 3.02
N GLU A 153 -11.41 -12.43 3.09
CA GLU A 153 -11.52 -11.31 2.14
C GLU A 153 -11.29 -11.71 0.67
N MET A 154 -10.73 -12.90 0.41
CA MET A 154 -10.52 -13.43 -0.94
C MET A 154 -11.70 -14.28 -1.44
N ASN A 155 -12.71 -14.54 -0.61
CA ASN A 155 -13.84 -15.43 -0.92
C ASN A 155 -13.39 -16.83 -1.41
N LEU A 156 -12.34 -17.38 -0.80
CA LEU A 156 -11.84 -18.70 -1.14
C LEU A 156 -12.76 -19.80 -0.57
N PRO A 157 -12.85 -20.96 -1.23
CA PRO A 157 -13.53 -22.15 -0.69
C PRO A 157 -12.93 -22.57 0.66
N GLN A 158 -13.76 -23.07 1.57
CA GLN A 158 -13.35 -23.46 2.93
C GLN A 158 -12.24 -24.54 2.96
N SER A 159 -12.08 -25.33 1.91
CA SER A 159 -11.04 -26.37 1.79
C SER A 159 -9.61 -25.84 1.69
N ASN A 160 -9.41 -24.53 1.51
CA ASN A 160 -8.09 -23.93 1.27
C ASN A 160 -7.49 -23.26 2.52
N PHE A 161 -8.10 -23.45 3.70
CA PHE A 161 -7.65 -22.84 4.96
C PHE A 161 -6.92 -23.83 5.90
N GLU A 162 -6.83 -25.11 5.53
CA GLU A 162 -6.09 -26.16 6.25
C GLU A 162 -4.64 -26.29 5.74
#